data_AF-A0A7C3JBE0-F1
#
_entry.id   AF-A0A7C3JBE0-F1
#
_cell.length_a   1.000
_cell.length_b   1.000
_cell.length_c   1.000
_cell.angle_alpha   90.00
_cell.angle_beta   90.00
_cell.angle_gamma   90.00
#
_symmetry.space_group_name_H-M   'P 1'
#
loop_
_entity.id
_entity.type
_entity.pdbx_description
1 polymer ?
#
loop_
_entity_poly.entity_id
_entity_poly.type
_entity_poly.pdbx_seq_one_letter_code
_entity_poly.pdbx_strand_id
1 'polypeptide(L)'
;MKSLNLAFWIGLLLFSVYLLSFSGKLHVMDEFVGFAVGNNLVQHGRADVNQFIWTNHWHTTPPGLWGQDNNLYTKKAPGISVAAMPLIWLGHTLPGLNAVHLGLLLSAIVTAATGSLLFIWLSEQNFSRPIAALAALGYGLATLAWVYARFLWEHSVMAFLFLATAWALYRALKRPGESSHHWWPVLLSGALMAVALSMRFEAIFAVGLVGLYLFLTTPAALEDFTWNSLRQAVGNKRR
;
A
#
# COMPACT_ATOMS: atom_id res chain seq x y z
N MET A 1 -18.44 13.22 -9.35
CA MET A 1 -18.38 14.07 -8.13
C MET A 1 -19.16 13.49 -6.95
N LYS A 2 -20.45 13.15 -7.06
CA LYS A 2 -21.24 12.62 -5.91
C LYS A 2 -20.68 11.34 -5.27
N SER A 3 -20.10 10.42 -6.05
CA SER A 3 -19.50 9.18 -5.55
C SER A 3 -18.19 9.41 -4.78
N LEU A 4 -17.33 10.29 -5.27
CA LEU A 4 -16.05 10.58 -4.61
C LEU A 4 -16.25 11.25 -3.24
N ASN A 5 -17.22 12.17 -3.16
CA ASN A 5 -17.58 12.79 -1.88
C ASN A 5 -18.06 11.74 -0.87
N LEU A 6 -18.91 10.80 -1.30
CA LEU A 6 -19.40 9.75 -0.41
C LEU A 6 -18.28 8.79 0.01
N ALA A 7 -17.36 8.45 -0.90
CA ALA A 7 -16.18 7.65 -0.59
C ALA A 7 -15.32 8.32 0.49
N PHE A 8 -15.07 9.62 0.36
CA PHE A 8 -14.34 10.40 1.36
C PHE A 8 -15.03 10.35 2.73
N TRP A 9 -16.35 10.54 2.80
CA TRP A 9 -17.10 10.46 4.05
C TRP A 9 -17.10 9.07 4.66
N ILE A 10 -17.16 8.01 3.85
CA ILE A 10 -17.03 6.62 4.33
C ILE A 10 -15.64 6.40 4.93
N GLY A 11 -14.59 6.82 4.24
CA GLY A 11 -13.22 6.77 4.77
C GLY A 11 -13.07 7.54 6.07
N LEU A 12 -13.58 8.77 6.13
CA LEU A 12 -13.50 9.59 7.32
C LEU A 12 -14.25 8.95 8.49
N LEU A 13 -15.45 8.40 8.25
CA LEU A 13 -16.22 7.68 9.27
C LEU A 13 -15.44 6.46 9.80
N LEU A 14 -14.90 5.62 8.91
CA LEU A 14 -14.09 4.47 9.30
C LEU A 14 -12.86 4.90 10.11
N PHE A 15 -12.16 5.94 9.65
CA PHE A 15 -11.01 6.49 10.36
C PHE A 15 -11.39 6.99 11.76
N SER A 16 -12.50 7.73 11.89
CA SER A 16 -13.02 8.18 13.19
C SER A 16 -13.32 7.00 14.12
N VAL A 17 -13.93 5.93 13.61
CA VAL A 17 -14.18 4.71 14.41
C VAL A 17 -12.87 4.05 14.83
N TYR A 18 -11.87 3.96 13.95
CA TYR A 18 -10.56 3.39 14.30
C TYR A 18 -9.86 4.21 15.39
N LEU A 19 -9.97 5.55 15.36
CA LEU A 19 -9.46 6.41 16.42
C LEU A 19 -10.09 6.14 17.78
N LEU A 20 -11.38 5.77 17.85
CA LEU A 20 -12.02 5.41 19.13
C LEU A 20 -11.42 4.14 19.75
N SER A 21 -10.85 3.26 18.93
CA SER A 21 -10.21 2.01 19.35
C SER A 21 -8.68 2.08 19.38
N PHE A 22 -8.11 3.27 19.18
CA PHE A 22 -6.67 3.50 19.09
C PHE A 22 -6.01 3.38 20.46
N SER A 23 -4.99 2.53 20.58
CA SER A 23 -4.30 2.30 21.87
C SER A 23 -3.12 3.24 22.11
N GLY A 24 -2.56 3.84 21.06
CA GLY A 24 -1.34 4.66 21.13
C GLY A 24 -0.08 3.91 21.55
N LYS A 25 -0.10 2.57 21.54
CA LYS A 25 1.02 1.74 22.00
C LYS A 25 1.33 0.66 20.98
N LEU A 26 2.61 0.33 20.86
CA LEU A 26 3.08 -0.82 20.09
C LEU A 26 2.81 -2.09 20.92
N HIS A 27 2.32 -3.15 20.28
CA HIS A 27 1.79 -4.33 20.98
C HIS A 27 2.70 -5.55 20.86
N VAL A 28 3.44 -5.68 19.75
CA VAL A 28 4.22 -6.89 19.44
C VAL A 28 5.64 -6.51 19.05
N MET A 29 6.62 -7.33 19.44
CA MET A 29 8.05 -7.04 19.22
C MET A 29 8.42 -6.72 17.77
N ASP A 30 7.81 -7.43 16.83
CA ASP A 30 7.94 -7.19 15.40
C ASP A 30 7.53 -5.77 14.98
N GLU A 31 6.49 -5.24 15.64
CA GLU A 31 5.98 -3.88 15.45
C GLU A 31 6.96 -2.85 16.03
N PHE A 32 7.52 -3.14 17.22
CA PHE A 32 8.55 -2.30 17.83
C PHE A 32 9.77 -2.14 16.93
N VAL A 33 10.27 -3.25 16.40
CA VAL A 33 11.46 -3.25 15.54
C VAL A 33 11.17 -2.58 14.20
N GLY A 34 9.99 -2.83 13.61
CA GLY A 34 9.54 -2.14 12.40
C GLY A 34 9.43 -0.62 12.58
N PHE A 35 8.79 -0.16 13.65
CA PHE A 35 8.71 1.26 14.00
C PHE A 35 10.10 1.87 14.21
N ALA A 36 10.96 1.17 14.93
CA ALA A 36 12.29 1.64 15.27
C ALA A 36 13.20 1.91 14.08
N VAL A 37 13.13 1.08 13.03
CA VAL A 37 13.84 1.37 11.77
C VAL A 37 13.43 2.73 11.21
N GLY A 38 12.12 2.98 11.09
CA GLY A 38 11.60 4.26 10.59
C GLY A 38 11.98 5.43 11.49
N ASN A 39 11.89 5.24 12.80
CA ASN A 39 12.29 6.24 13.79
C ASN A 39 13.79 6.57 13.74
N ASN A 40 14.66 5.57 13.64
CA ASN A 40 16.10 5.77 13.60
C ASN A 40 16.54 6.40 12.28
N LEU A 41 15.87 6.07 11.16
CA LEU A 41 16.09 6.76 9.90
C LEU A 41 15.71 8.23 9.99
N VAL A 42 14.57 8.56 10.60
CA VAL A 42 14.11 9.95 10.77
C VAL A 42 15.04 10.75 11.69
N GLN A 43 15.45 10.18 12.82
CA GLN A 43 16.24 10.93 13.82
C GLN A 43 17.73 10.94 13.53
N HIS A 44 18.28 9.85 12.99
CA HIS A 44 19.73 9.62 12.90
C HIS A 44 20.22 9.31 11.49
N GLY A 45 19.33 9.11 10.52
CA GLY A 45 19.70 8.69 9.16
C GLY A 45 20.24 7.25 9.08
N ARG A 46 20.00 6.41 10.09
CA ARG A 46 20.49 5.02 10.16
C ARG A 46 19.35 4.05 10.39
N ALA A 47 19.41 2.89 9.74
CA ALA A 47 18.36 1.86 9.78
C ALA A 47 18.61 0.78 10.85
N ASP A 48 19.72 0.87 11.59
CA ASP A 48 20.04 -0.09 12.65
C ASP A 48 19.03 0.01 13.80
N VAL A 49 18.83 -1.12 14.48
CA VAL A 49 17.91 -1.30 15.60
C VAL A 49 18.66 -1.84 16.82
N ASN A 50 19.88 -1.32 17.02
CA ASN A 50 20.81 -1.76 18.06
C ASN A 50 20.23 -1.70 19.49
N GLN A 51 19.25 -0.84 19.74
CA GLN A 51 18.51 -0.80 21.00
C GLN A 51 17.76 -2.12 21.33
N PHE A 52 17.61 -3.02 20.36
CA PHE A 52 16.99 -4.33 20.53
C PHE A 52 17.96 -5.51 20.51
N ILE A 53 19.28 -5.27 20.58
CA ILE A 53 20.29 -6.35 20.66
C ILE A 53 19.96 -7.37 21.74
N TRP A 54 19.50 -6.91 22.90
CA TRP A 54 19.12 -7.77 24.01
C TRP A 54 18.07 -8.83 23.59
N THR A 55 17.16 -8.52 22.66
CA THR A 55 16.12 -9.49 22.23
C THR A 55 16.64 -10.63 21.40
N ASN A 56 17.77 -10.45 20.71
CA ASN A 56 18.37 -11.50 19.89
C ASN A 56 18.99 -12.62 20.72
N HIS A 57 19.24 -12.40 22.01
CA HIS A 57 19.86 -13.39 22.91
C HIS A 57 18.85 -14.32 23.59
N TRP A 58 17.57 -13.94 23.66
CA TRP A 58 16.57 -14.63 24.49
C TRP A 58 15.41 -15.26 23.70
N HIS A 59 15.38 -15.08 22.38
CA HIS A 59 14.30 -15.58 21.52
C HIS A 59 14.84 -16.59 20.51
N THR A 60 14.13 -17.72 20.36
CA THR A 60 14.42 -18.72 19.33
C THR A 60 14.23 -18.17 17.91
N THR A 61 13.37 -17.17 17.77
CA THR A 61 13.09 -16.45 16.52
C THR A 61 13.36 -14.95 16.69
N PRO A 62 14.65 -14.54 16.69
CA PRO A 62 15.03 -13.15 16.90
C PRO A 62 14.33 -12.20 15.92
N PRO A 63 13.95 -10.98 16.34
CA PRO A 63 13.29 -10.02 15.46
C PRO A 63 14.25 -9.33 14.48
N GLY A 64 15.57 -9.41 14.73
CA GLY A 64 16.59 -8.81 13.87
C GLY A 64 17.68 -9.77 13.42
N LEU A 65 18.43 -9.36 12.38
CA LEU A 65 19.57 -10.04 11.79
C LEU A 65 20.81 -9.15 11.90
N TRP A 66 21.95 -9.75 12.24
CA TRP A 66 23.23 -9.04 12.30
C TRP A 66 23.77 -8.76 10.90
N GLY A 67 24.11 -7.50 10.65
CA GLY A 67 24.82 -7.08 9.45
C GLY A 67 26.32 -7.36 9.52
N GLN A 68 27.00 -7.26 8.37
CA GLN A 68 28.46 -7.40 8.28
C GLN A 68 29.21 -6.29 9.03
N ASP A 69 28.53 -5.17 9.29
CA ASP A 69 28.99 -4.00 10.01
C ASP A 69 28.77 -4.09 11.54
N ASN A 70 28.39 -5.28 12.03
CA ASN A 70 28.11 -5.55 13.44
C ASN A 70 26.97 -4.70 14.03
N ASN A 71 26.07 -4.19 13.18
CA ASN A 71 24.82 -3.57 13.60
C ASN A 71 23.67 -4.56 13.45
N LEU A 72 22.66 -4.42 14.32
CA LEU A 72 21.44 -5.20 14.24
C LEU A 72 20.44 -4.53 13.30
N TYR A 73 19.87 -5.27 12.36
CA TYR A 73 18.83 -4.79 11.43
C TYR A 73 17.55 -5.60 11.57
N THR A 74 16.42 -5.01 11.17
CA THR A 74 15.16 -5.78 11.08
C THR A 74 15.29 -6.90 10.05
N LYS A 75 14.69 -8.06 10.35
CA LYS A 75 14.53 -9.13 9.34
C LYS A 75 13.38 -8.86 8.37
N LYS A 76 12.50 -7.92 8.70
CA LYS A 76 11.32 -7.59 7.89
C LYS A 76 11.69 -6.71 6.71
N ALA A 77 10.84 -6.72 5.68
CA ALA A 77 11.00 -5.81 4.56
C ALA A 77 10.85 -4.35 5.03
N PRO A 78 11.63 -3.41 4.48
CA PRO A 78 11.72 -2.04 5.00
C PRO A 78 10.51 -1.16 4.68
N GLY A 79 9.60 -1.61 3.79
CA GLY A 79 8.54 -0.79 3.23
C GLY A 79 7.61 -0.17 4.29
N ILE A 80 7.23 -0.95 5.31
CA ILE A 80 6.34 -0.42 6.38
C ILE A 80 7.04 0.63 7.23
N SER A 81 8.33 0.43 7.53
CA SER A 81 9.16 1.38 8.27
C SER A 81 9.32 2.69 7.50
N VAL A 82 9.61 2.60 6.20
CA VAL A 82 9.75 3.77 5.31
C VAL A 82 8.41 4.50 5.14
N ALA A 83 7.31 3.77 4.95
CA ALA A 83 5.98 4.38 4.82
C ALA A 83 5.52 5.11 6.08
N ALA A 84 5.98 4.69 7.27
CA ALA A 84 5.68 5.36 8.53
C ALA A 84 6.53 6.62 8.77
N MET A 85 7.67 6.78 8.10
CA MET A 85 8.63 7.88 8.33
C MET A 85 7.99 9.28 8.30
N PRO A 86 7.10 9.63 7.33
CA PRO A 86 6.51 10.98 7.30
C PRO A 86 5.69 11.29 8.55
N LEU A 87 4.92 10.31 9.05
CA LEU A 87 4.12 10.48 10.26
C LEU A 87 4.99 10.51 11.52
N ILE A 88 6.02 9.68 11.56
CA ILE A 88 7.01 9.67 12.64
C ILE A 88 7.73 11.03 12.72
N TRP A 89 8.16 11.57 11.58
CA TRP A 89 8.79 12.89 11.49
C TRP A 89 7.87 14.01 11.99
N LEU A 90 6.58 13.98 11.63
CA LEU A 90 5.59 14.91 12.18
C LEU A 90 5.49 14.80 13.70
N GLY A 91 5.54 13.58 14.24
CA GLY A 91 5.47 13.36 15.68
C GLY A 91 6.73 13.79 16.45
N HIS A 92 7.87 13.99 15.78
CA HIS A 92 9.08 14.58 16.37
C HIS A 92 9.13 16.10 16.21
N THR A 93 8.55 16.64 15.14
CA THR A 93 8.67 18.05 14.77
C THR A 93 7.57 18.93 15.36
N LEU A 94 6.37 18.40 15.56
CA LEU A 94 5.23 19.18 16.05
C LEU A 94 5.10 19.07 17.59
N PRO A 95 4.99 20.21 18.30
CA PRO A 95 4.87 20.21 19.76
C PRO A 95 3.56 19.55 20.20
N GLY A 96 3.62 18.74 21.25
CA GLY A 96 2.46 18.03 21.81
C GLY A 96 2.05 16.77 21.05
N LEU A 97 2.70 16.45 19.92
CA LEU A 97 2.50 15.18 19.22
C LEU A 97 3.58 14.17 19.63
N ASN A 98 3.27 12.88 19.43
CA ASN A 98 4.17 11.78 19.75
C ASN A 98 4.42 10.93 18.50
N ALA A 99 5.69 10.66 18.22
CA ALA A 99 6.14 9.86 17.07
C ALA A 99 5.51 8.47 16.99
N VAL A 100 5.35 7.77 18.12
CA VAL A 100 4.69 6.45 18.18
C VAL A 100 3.23 6.59 17.81
N HIS A 101 2.53 7.56 18.42
CA HIS A 101 1.12 7.79 18.12
C HIS A 101 0.90 8.07 16.63
N LEU A 102 1.66 9.00 16.05
CA LEU A 102 1.48 9.33 14.64
C LEU A 102 1.90 8.19 13.72
N GLY A 103 2.99 7.47 14.02
CA GLY A 103 3.41 6.31 13.24
C GLY A 103 2.32 5.24 13.15
N LEU A 104 1.66 4.95 14.28
CA LEU A 104 0.55 3.99 14.34
C LEU A 104 -0.68 4.42 13.52
N LEU A 105 -0.88 5.72 13.28
CA LEU A 105 -2.00 6.19 12.45
C LEU A 105 -1.90 5.74 10.99
N LEU A 106 -0.71 5.35 10.49
CA LEU A 106 -0.54 4.85 9.14
C LEU A 106 -1.56 3.74 8.83
N SER A 107 -1.64 2.73 9.70
CA SER A 107 -2.53 1.59 9.50
C SER A 107 -3.99 2.00 9.54
N ALA A 108 -4.39 2.89 10.45
CA ALA A 108 -5.76 3.39 10.53
C ALA A 108 -6.15 4.19 9.26
N ILE A 109 -5.26 5.07 8.79
CA ILE A 109 -5.47 5.88 7.58
C ILE A 109 -5.59 4.97 6.36
N VAL A 110 -4.66 4.02 6.19
CA VAL A 110 -4.63 3.17 5.00
C VAL A 110 -5.78 2.15 5.00
N THR A 111 -6.18 1.65 6.16
CA THR A 111 -7.36 0.76 6.27
C THR A 111 -8.64 1.51 5.91
N ALA A 112 -8.80 2.76 6.38
CA ALA A 112 -9.92 3.62 6.00
C ALA A 112 -9.91 3.99 4.51
N ALA A 113 -8.73 4.25 3.95
CA ALA A 113 -8.55 4.48 2.52
C ALA A 113 -8.93 3.25 1.69
N THR A 114 -8.66 2.05 2.20
CA THR A 114 -9.07 0.77 1.57
C THR A 114 -10.59 0.68 1.48
N GLY A 115 -11.32 1.00 2.55
CA GLY A 115 -12.79 1.05 2.53
C GLY A 115 -13.34 2.08 1.52
N SER A 116 -12.70 3.25 1.44
CA SER A 116 -13.05 4.30 0.48
C SER A 116 -12.86 3.85 -0.97
N LEU A 117 -11.72 3.21 -1.26
CA LEU A 117 -11.40 2.68 -2.57
C LEU A 117 -12.34 1.53 -2.95
N LEU A 118 -12.69 0.66 -1.99
CA LEU A 118 -13.66 -0.42 -2.22
C LEU A 118 -15.03 0.14 -2.64
N PHE A 119 -15.50 1.19 -1.96
CA PHE A 119 -16.73 1.88 -2.35
C PHE A 119 -16.66 2.45 -3.78
N ILE A 120 -15.55 3.11 -4.13
CA ILE A 120 -15.32 3.66 -5.47
C ILE A 120 -15.36 2.54 -6.51
N TRP A 121 -14.62 1.47 -6.29
CA TRP A 121 -14.52 0.37 -7.23
C TRP A 121 -15.85 -0.35 -7.44
N LEU A 122 -16.61 -0.62 -6.38
CA LEU A 122 -17.95 -1.21 -6.49
C LEU A 122 -18.94 -0.28 -7.20
N SER A 123 -18.88 1.03 -6.94
CA SER A 123 -19.70 2.01 -7.64
C SER A 123 -19.39 2.04 -9.14
N GLU A 124 -18.14 1.86 -9.55
CA GLU A 124 -17.72 1.77 -10.96
C GLU A 124 -18.15 0.48 -11.65
N GLN A 125 -18.42 -0.57 -10.86
CA GLN A 125 -18.96 -1.83 -11.35
C GLN A 125 -20.50 -1.83 -11.46
N ASN A 126 -21.15 -0.66 -11.33
CA ASN A 126 -22.60 -0.46 -11.38
C ASN A 126 -23.39 -1.07 -10.21
N PHE A 127 -22.73 -1.38 -9.09
CA PHE A 127 -23.47 -1.69 -7.85
C PHE A 127 -24.21 -0.45 -7.35
N SER A 128 -25.35 -0.65 -6.70
CA SER A 128 -26.10 0.44 -6.08
C SER A 128 -25.28 1.05 -4.94
N ARG A 129 -25.41 2.38 -4.73
CA ARG A 129 -24.66 3.08 -3.69
C ARG A 129 -24.85 2.51 -2.28
N PRO A 130 -26.07 2.09 -1.86
CA PRO A 130 -26.25 1.46 -0.56
C PRO A 130 -25.46 0.15 -0.43
N ILE A 131 -25.46 -0.70 -1.47
CA ILE A 131 -24.72 -1.97 -1.45
C ILE A 131 -23.22 -1.71 -1.38
N ALA A 132 -22.71 -0.79 -2.20
CA ALA A 132 -21.29 -0.41 -2.18
C ALA A 132 -20.88 0.16 -0.81
N ALA A 133 -21.73 0.98 -0.18
CA ALA A 133 -21.48 1.54 1.14
C ALA A 133 -21.51 0.46 2.23
N LEU A 134 -22.50 -0.43 2.21
CA LEU A 134 -22.60 -1.55 3.13
C LEU A 134 -21.41 -2.50 3.01
N ALA A 135 -20.92 -2.77 1.80
CA ALA A 135 -19.73 -3.58 1.59
C ALA A 135 -18.46 -2.90 2.14
N ALA A 136 -18.28 -1.60 1.89
CA ALA A 136 -17.14 -0.83 2.40
C ALA A 136 -17.13 -0.73 3.93
N LEU A 137 -18.28 -0.44 4.53
CA LEU A 137 -18.45 -0.40 5.99
C LEU A 137 -18.35 -1.80 6.60
N GLY A 138 -18.90 -2.82 5.95
CA GLY A 138 -18.80 -4.22 6.35
C GLY A 138 -17.35 -4.69 6.36
N TYR A 139 -16.57 -4.37 5.33
CA TYR A 139 -15.12 -4.58 5.34
C TYR A 139 -14.48 -3.90 6.55
N GLY A 140 -14.72 -2.60 6.74
CA GLY A 140 -14.02 -1.83 7.75
C GLY A 140 -14.42 -2.13 9.20
N LEU A 141 -15.67 -2.53 9.45
CA LEU A 141 -16.25 -2.67 10.80
C LEU A 141 -16.58 -4.11 11.18
N ALA A 142 -16.74 -5.01 10.21
CA ALA A 142 -17.16 -6.39 10.44
C ALA A 142 -16.10 -7.42 9.99
N THR A 143 -14.84 -7.01 9.85
CA THR A 143 -13.72 -7.92 9.54
C THR A 143 -12.48 -7.63 10.39
N LEU A 144 -11.43 -8.42 10.19
CA LEU A 144 -10.11 -8.21 10.80
C LEU A 144 -9.46 -6.88 10.41
N ALA A 145 -9.97 -6.16 9.40
CA ALA A 145 -9.51 -4.83 9.03
C ALA A 145 -9.51 -3.87 10.24
N TRP A 146 -10.57 -3.90 11.05
CA TRP A 146 -10.63 -3.09 12.28
C TRP A 146 -9.52 -3.49 13.26
N VAL A 147 -9.33 -4.78 13.48
CA VAL A 147 -8.28 -5.26 14.40
C VAL A 147 -6.91 -4.78 13.92
N TYR A 148 -6.60 -4.94 12.64
CA TYR A 148 -5.31 -4.56 12.03
C TYR A 148 -5.10 -3.05 11.88
N ALA A 149 -6.15 -2.23 11.85
CA ALA A 149 -6.03 -0.78 11.86
C ALA A 149 -5.28 -0.24 13.10
N ARG A 150 -5.17 -1.04 14.17
CA ARG A 150 -4.50 -0.68 15.43
C ARG A 150 -3.04 -1.11 15.53
N PHE A 151 -2.54 -1.87 14.56
CA PHE A 151 -1.17 -2.38 14.56
C PHE A 151 -0.41 -1.79 13.38
N LEU A 152 0.85 -1.40 13.58
CA LEU A 152 1.76 -0.99 12.52
C LEU A 152 2.29 -2.22 11.76
N TRP A 153 1.37 -2.93 11.11
CA TRP A 153 1.66 -4.10 10.29
C TRP A 153 1.48 -3.77 8.82
N GLU A 154 2.34 -4.37 8.02
CA GLU A 154 2.35 -4.27 6.57
C GLU A 154 1.05 -4.77 5.92
N HIS A 155 0.27 -5.62 6.60
CA HIS A 155 -0.95 -6.24 6.09
C HIS A 155 -2.03 -5.21 5.70
N SER A 156 -2.21 -4.16 6.49
CA SER A 156 -3.17 -3.08 6.16
C SER A 156 -2.77 -2.34 4.89
N VAL A 157 -1.47 -2.08 4.72
CA VAL A 157 -0.93 -1.43 3.52
C VAL A 157 -1.00 -2.36 2.31
N MET A 158 -0.68 -3.63 2.49
CA MET A 158 -0.79 -4.65 1.44
C MET A 158 -2.22 -4.79 0.92
N ALA A 159 -3.23 -4.79 1.80
CA ALA A 159 -4.63 -4.82 1.41
C ALA A 159 -5.00 -3.65 0.50
N PHE A 160 -4.58 -2.43 0.87
CA PHE A 160 -4.78 -1.24 0.04
C PHE A 160 -4.08 -1.36 -1.32
N LEU A 161 -2.80 -1.74 -1.33
CA LEU A 161 -1.99 -1.84 -2.55
C LEU A 161 -2.56 -2.88 -3.51
N PHE A 162 -2.99 -4.03 -3.02
CA PHE A 162 -3.63 -5.07 -3.82
C PHE A 162 -4.97 -4.62 -4.39
N LEU A 163 -5.81 -3.97 -3.57
CA LEU A 163 -7.08 -3.42 -4.05
C LEU A 163 -6.87 -2.32 -5.11
N ALA A 164 -5.92 -1.42 -4.88
CA ALA A 164 -5.57 -0.36 -5.82
C ALA A 164 -4.99 -0.91 -7.12
N THR A 165 -4.23 -2.00 -7.05
CA THR A 165 -3.71 -2.70 -8.24
C THR A 165 -4.83 -3.33 -9.03
N ALA A 166 -5.73 -4.08 -8.37
CA ALA A 166 -6.89 -4.67 -9.02
C ALA A 166 -7.79 -3.61 -9.66
N TRP A 167 -8.02 -2.48 -8.97
CA TRP A 167 -8.77 -1.35 -9.49
C TRP A 167 -8.09 -0.69 -10.69
N ALA A 168 -6.77 -0.49 -10.65
CA ALA A 168 -6.00 0.07 -11.76
C ALA A 168 -6.02 -0.84 -12.99
N LEU A 169 -5.84 -2.15 -12.81
CA LEU A 169 -5.93 -3.15 -13.87
C LEU A 169 -7.34 -3.21 -14.47
N TYR A 170 -8.37 -3.20 -13.62
CA TYR A 170 -9.76 -3.14 -14.06
C TYR A 170 -10.01 -1.94 -14.98
N ARG A 171 -9.50 -0.76 -14.61
CA ARG A 171 -9.61 0.44 -15.43
C ARG A 171 -8.78 0.38 -16.72
N ALA A 172 -7.63 -0.29 -16.71
CA ALA A 172 -6.85 -0.54 -17.92
C ALA A 172 -7.65 -1.37 -18.94
N LEU A 173 -8.40 -2.37 -18.47
CA LEU A 173 -9.08 -3.35 -19.33
C LEU A 173 -10.51 -2.96 -19.74
N LYS A 174 -11.25 -2.21 -18.91
CA LYS A 174 -12.67 -1.89 -19.18
C LYS A 174 -12.90 -0.87 -20.30
N ARG A 175 -11.85 -0.24 -20.86
CA ARG A 175 -12.00 0.82 -21.89
C ARG A 175 -11.35 0.51 -23.24
N PRO A 176 -11.73 -0.57 -23.94
CA PRO A 176 -11.17 -0.90 -25.26
C PRO A 176 -11.73 -0.05 -26.43
N GLY A 177 -12.50 1.02 -26.18
CA GLY A 177 -13.20 1.80 -27.23
C GLY A 177 -12.90 3.30 -27.33
N GLU A 178 -12.17 3.89 -26.37
CA GLU A 178 -11.66 5.26 -26.48
C GLU A 178 -10.22 5.19 -27.00
N SER A 179 -9.96 5.78 -28.17
CA SER A 179 -8.69 5.81 -28.92
C SER A 179 -7.44 6.36 -28.16
N SER A 180 -7.51 6.50 -26.85
CA SER A 180 -6.37 6.87 -26.01
C SER A 180 -5.92 5.65 -25.21
N HIS A 181 -4.83 5.04 -25.69
CA HIS A 181 -4.02 4.07 -24.97
C HIS A 181 -3.48 4.73 -23.70
N HIS A 182 -4.26 4.71 -22.62
CA HIS A 182 -3.83 5.23 -21.34
C HIS A 182 -2.93 4.19 -20.68
N TRP A 183 -1.62 4.36 -20.81
CA TRP A 183 -0.58 3.54 -20.19
C TRP A 183 -0.49 3.71 -18.67
N TRP A 184 -1.04 4.81 -18.15
CA TRP A 184 -0.91 5.15 -16.73
C TRP A 184 -1.51 4.12 -15.75
N PRO A 185 -2.66 3.44 -15.99
CA PRO A 185 -3.17 2.45 -15.04
C PRO A 185 -2.32 1.18 -15.00
N VAL A 186 -1.72 0.80 -16.13
CA VAL A 186 -0.76 -0.31 -16.20
C VAL A 186 0.49 0.04 -15.41
N LEU A 187 1.07 1.22 -15.64
CA LEU A 187 2.22 1.66 -14.83
C LEU A 187 1.88 1.83 -13.35
N LEU A 188 0.70 2.34 -13.03
CA LEU A 188 0.24 2.44 -11.65
C LEU A 188 0.16 1.06 -11.00
N SER A 189 -0.40 0.06 -11.69
CA SER A 189 -0.46 -1.32 -11.19
C SER A 189 0.95 -1.89 -10.94
N GLY A 190 1.89 -1.66 -11.86
CA GLY A 190 3.28 -2.08 -11.69
C GLY A 190 3.98 -1.37 -10.53
N ALA A 191 3.79 -0.06 -10.40
CA ALA A 191 4.34 0.74 -9.30
C ALA A 191 3.77 0.30 -7.94
N LEU A 192 2.46 0.08 -7.85
CA LEU A 192 1.82 -0.42 -6.63
C LEU A 192 2.32 -1.81 -6.24
N MET A 193 2.54 -2.70 -7.22
CA MET A 193 3.14 -4.02 -6.98
C MET A 193 4.60 -3.95 -6.55
N ALA A 194 5.39 -3.02 -7.10
CA ALA A 194 6.75 -2.78 -6.64
C ALA A 194 6.79 -2.27 -5.20
N VAL A 195 5.86 -1.36 -4.83
CA VAL A 195 5.71 -0.92 -3.43
C VAL A 195 5.27 -2.08 -2.55
N ALA A 196 4.35 -2.95 -3.00
CA ALA A 196 3.93 -4.13 -2.26
C ALA A 196 5.10 -5.10 -1.96
N LEU A 197 6.02 -5.26 -2.92
CA LEU A 197 7.24 -6.06 -2.72
C LEU A 197 8.14 -5.48 -1.62
N SER A 198 8.21 -4.15 -1.51
CA SER A 198 8.96 -3.50 -0.42
C SER A 198 8.30 -3.70 0.96
N MET A 199 6.98 -3.92 1.00
CA MET A 199 6.24 -4.20 2.24
C MET A 199 6.43 -5.66 2.67
N ARG A 200 6.45 -6.59 1.70
CA ARG A 200 6.60 -8.03 1.91
C ARG A 200 7.23 -8.70 0.70
N PHE A 201 8.30 -9.48 0.93
CA PHE A 201 8.97 -10.22 -0.14
C PHE A 201 8.05 -11.27 -0.78
N GLU A 202 7.07 -11.80 -0.04
CA GLU A 202 6.09 -12.75 -0.54
C GLU A 202 5.15 -12.14 -1.61
N ALA A 203 5.10 -10.81 -1.72
CA ALA A 203 4.37 -10.15 -2.79
C ALA A 203 4.93 -10.47 -4.19
N ILE A 204 6.13 -11.07 -4.30
CA ILE A 204 6.71 -11.52 -5.56
C ILE A 204 5.77 -12.48 -6.33
N PHE A 205 5.00 -13.30 -5.62
CA PHE A 205 4.02 -14.18 -6.25
C PHE A 205 2.87 -13.38 -6.88
N ALA A 206 2.37 -12.36 -6.18
CA ALA A 206 1.34 -11.47 -6.69
C ALA A 206 1.85 -10.66 -7.90
N VAL A 207 3.09 -10.16 -7.84
CA VAL A 207 3.78 -9.49 -8.96
C VAL A 207 3.83 -10.42 -10.18
N GLY A 208 4.24 -11.67 -9.99
CA GLY A 208 4.29 -12.67 -11.06
C GLY A 208 2.92 -12.96 -11.67
N LEU A 209 1.89 -13.11 -10.85
CA LEU A 209 0.52 -13.33 -11.31
C LEU A 209 -0.04 -12.12 -12.10
N VAL A 210 0.18 -10.90 -11.61
CA VAL A 210 -0.24 -9.67 -12.31
C VAL A 210 0.51 -9.53 -13.62
N GLY A 211 1.82 -9.77 -13.63
CA GLY A 211 2.64 -9.73 -14.85
C GLY A 211 2.20 -10.76 -15.88
N LEU A 212 1.94 -12.00 -15.46
CA LEU A 212 1.41 -13.05 -16.32
C LEU A 212 0.02 -12.69 -16.86
N TYR A 213 -0.88 -12.19 -16.00
CA TYR A 213 -2.21 -11.76 -16.42
C TYR A 213 -2.15 -10.67 -17.48
N LEU A 214 -1.31 -9.65 -17.27
CA LEU A 214 -1.08 -8.59 -18.25
C LEU A 214 -0.51 -9.16 -19.56
N PHE A 215 0.50 -10.02 -19.49
CA PHE A 215 1.11 -10.65 -20.67
C PHE A 215 0.08 -11.44 -21.50
N LEU A 216 -0.79 -12.22 -20.83
CA LEU A 216 -1.84 -13.00 -21.48
C LEU A 216 -3.00 -12.15 -22.04
N THR A 217 -3.23 -10.96 -21.48
CA THR A 217 -4.35 -10.08 -21.89
C THR A 217 -3.94 -8.96 -22.85
N THR A 218 -2.65 -8.67 -23.00
CA THR A 218 -2.09 -7.71 -23.96
C THR A 218 -1.64 -8.22 -25.35
N PRO A 219 -1.83 -9.49 -25.80
CA PRO A 219 -1.23 -9.93 -27.07
C PRO A 219 -1.73 -9.20 -28.33
N ALA A 220 -2.84 -8.46 -28.28
CA ALA A 220 -3.35 -7.71 -29.44
C ALA A 220 -2.93 -6.23 -29.50
N ALA A 221 -2.47 -5.63 -28.40
CA ALA A 221 -2.28 -4.17 -28.32
C ALA A 221 -0.85 -3.70 -28.67
N LEU A 222 0.15 -4.56 -28.47
CA LEU A 222 1.57 -4.23 -28.73
C LEU A 222 2.03 -4.59 -30.16
N GLU A 223 1.39 -5.58 -30.81
CA GLU A 223 1.64 -5.89 -32.22
C GLU A 223 1.21 -4.73 -33.14
N ASP A 224 0.04 -4.14 -32.87
CA ASP A 224 -0.45 -2.97 -33.60
C ASP A 224 0.38 -1.71 -33.34
N PHE A 225 0.94 -1.55 -32.13
CA PHE A 225 1.79 -0.42 -31.78
C PHE A 225 3.11 -0.44 -32.53
N THR A 226 3.77 -1.60 -32.64
CA THR A 226 5.07 -1.70 -33.31
C THR A 226 4.95 -1.58 -34.83
N TRP A 227 3.95 -2.21 -35.46
CA TRP A 227 3.86 -2.18 -36.92
C TRP A 227 3.31 -0.85 -37.48
N ASN A 228 2.29 -0.27 -36.85
CA ASN A 228 1.67 0.95 -37.40
C ASN A 228 2.54 2.20 -37.17
N SER A 229 3.25 2.28 -36.05
CA SER A 229 4.20 3.38 -35.78
C SER A 229 5.41 3.34 -36.72
N LEU A 230 5.95 2.14 -37.00
CA LEU A 230 7.03 1.96 -37.98
C LEU A 230 6.58 2.29 -39.41
N ARG A 231 5.36 1.91 -39.82
CA ARG A 231 4.82 2.27 -41.14
C ARG A 231 4.60 3.78 -41.30
N GLN A 232 4.12 4.48 -40.27
CA GLN A 232 3.99 5.93 -40.32
C GLN A 232 5.34 6.64 -40.39
N ALA A 233 6.33 6.17 -39.63
CA ALA A 233 7.69 6.72 -39.65
C ALA A 233 8.41 6.50 -41.00
N VAL A 234 8.13 5.38 -41.68
CA VAL A 234 8.71 5.06 -42.99
C VAL A 234 7.93 5.70 -44.15
N GLY A 235 6.60 5.80 -44.04
CA GLY A 235 5.74 6.40 -45.06
C GLY A 235 5.89 7.92 -45.20
N ASN A 236 6.29 8.61 -44.12
CA ASN A 236 6.42 10.07 -44.12
C ASN A 236 7.77 10.59 -44.67
N LYS A 237 8.65 9.69 -45.14
CA LYS A 237 9.95 10.05 -45.76
C LYS A 237 9.95 10.02 -47.30
N ARG A 238 8.79 9.90 -47.94
CA ARG A 238 8.64 9.94 -49.41
C ARG A 238 7.63 11.01 -49.84
N ARG A 239 7.92 12.27 -49.57
CA ARG A 239 7.40 13.44 -50.31
C ARG A 239 8.43 14.56 -50.29
#